data_AF-V4Q518-F1
#
_entry.id   AF-V4Q518-F1
#
_cell.length_a   1.000
_cell.length_b   1.000
_cell.length_c   1.000
_cell.angle_alpha   90.00
_cell.angle_beta   90.00
_cell.angle_gamma   90.00
#
_symmetry.space_group_name_H-M   'P 1'
#
loop_
_entity.id
_entity.type
_entity.pdbx_description
1 polymer ?
#
loop_
_entity_poly.entity_id
_entity_poly.type
_entity_poly.pdbx_seq_one_letter_code
_entity_poly.pdbx_strand_id
1 'polypeptide(L)'
;MKKTLILSAIALTAAIAAPAFAAPCSEDQESAAGMLAAGVGKATVAKVVAVTGKQMVNISACDFRAGNYQVDFKYNFLAADGLYWVELSSKFDGTGGGAATKVLKSSPNMAAAEEKAGVKLASN
;
A
#
# COMPACT_ATOMS: atom_id res chain seq x y z
N MET A 1 4.70 22.36 -64.19
CA MET A 1 6.08 22.17 -63.70
C MET A 1 6.03 21.35 -62.42
N LYS A 2 6.77 20.24 -62.39
CA LYS A 2 6.90 19.30 -61.27
C LYS A 2 7.96 19.81 -60.30
N LYS A 3 7.80 19.44 -59.01
CA LYS A 3 8.80 19.30 -57.92
C LYS A 3 8.54 20.20 -56.71
N THR A 4 7.97 19.62 -55.66
CA THR A 4 8.46 19.82 -54.29
C THR A 4 8.24 18.51 -53.53
N LEU A 5 9.30 17.71 -53.48
CA LEU A 5 9.57 16.74 -52.42
C LEU A 5 9.86 17.54 -51.14
N ILE A 6 9.46 17.02 -49.97
CA ILE A 6 10.15 17.05 -48.67
C ILE A 6 9.25 16.23 -47.72
N LEU A 7 9.57 14.95 -47.55
CA LEU A 7 10.20 14.38 -46.35
C LEU A 7 9.21 14.10 -45.22
N SER A 8 8.75 12.85 -45.24
CA SER A 8 8.65 11.95 -44.08
C SER A 8 9.40 12.43 -42.83
N ALA A 9 8.65 12.82 -41.81
CA ALA A 9 9.04 12.72 -40.41
C ALA A 9 7.93 11.97 -39.68
N ILE A 10 7.97 10.64 -39.80
CA ILE A 10 7.45 9.76 -38.76
C ILE A 10 8.35 10.04 -37.56
N ALA A 11 7.98 11.04 -36.76
CA ALA A 11 8.52 11.19 -35.42
C ALA A 11 7.95 10.02 -34.63
N LEU A 12 8.70 8.91 -34.69
CA LEU A 12 8.64 7.78 -33.81
C LEU A 12 8.20 8.26 -32.43
N THR A 13 7.11 7.67 -31.97
CA THR A 13 6.72 7.49 -30.57
C THR A 13 7.96 7.26 -29.70
N ALA A 14 8.59 8.34 -29.28
CA ALA A 14 9.49 8.38 -28.14
C ALA A 14 8.63 8.52 -26.88
N ALA A 15 7.71 7.57 -26.68
CA ALA A 15 7.29 7.19 -25.35
C ALA A 15 8.46 6.39 -24.77
N ILE A 16 9.52 7.14 -24.45
CA ILE A 16 10.64 6.63 -23.68
C ILE A 16 10.00 6.29 -22.35
N ALA A 17 9.74 5.00 -22.14
CA ALA A 17 9.43 4.46 -20.84
C ALA A 17 10.62 4.78 -19.94
N ALA A 18 10.64 5.99 -19.39
CA ALA A 18 11.49 6.31 -18.28
C ALA A 18 11.19 5.24 -17.23
N PRO A 19 12.20 4.55 -16.68
CA PRO A 19 11.96 3.77 -15.48
C PRO A 19 11.43 4.81 -14.49
N ALA A 20 10.13 4.75 -14.20
CA ALA A 20 9.56 5.53 -13.12
C ALA A 20 10.31 5.05 -11.88
N PHE A 21 11.36 5.76 -11.49
CA PHE A 21 12.05 5.47 -10.26
C PHE A 21 11.00 5.61 -9.16
N ALA A 22 10.96 4.66 -8.23
CA ALA A 22 10.20 4.86 -7.01
C ALA A 22 10.70 6.16 -6.40
N ALA A 23 9.83 7.16 -6.34
CA ALA A 23 10.13 8.41 -5.67
C ALA A 23 9.48 8.33 -4.28
N PRO A 24 10.16 8.85 -3.24
CA PRO A 24 9.51 9.00 -1.95
C PRO A 24 8.23 9.82 -2.14
N CYS A 25 7.17 9.43 -1.43
CA CYS A 25 5.91 10.15 -1.47
C CYS A 25 6.12 11.62 -1.08
N SER A 26 5.46 12.53 -1.80
CA SER A 26 5.22 13.89 -1.30
C SER A 26 4.31 13.85 -0.07
N GLU A 27 4.27 14.95 0.70
CA GLU A 27 3.42 15.04 1.90
C GLU A 27 1.93 14.76 1.61
N ASP A 28 1.41 15.29 0.49
CA ASP A 28 0.03 15.02 0.05
C ASP A 28 -0.19 13.54 -0.27
N GLN A 29 0.79 12.92 -0.93
CA GLN A 29 0.76 11.49 -1.26
C GLN A 29 0.86 10.61 -0.02
N GLU A 30 1.68 11.00 0.97
CA GLU A 30 1.84 10.26 2.22
C GLU A 30 0.55 10.34 3.06
N SER A 31 -0.10 11.49 3.10
CA SER A 31 -1.40 11.66 3.76
C SER A 31 -2.49 10.79 3.11
N ALA A 32 -2.59 10.82 1.77
CA ALA A 32 -3.51 9.97 1.02
C ALA A 32 -3.20 8.48 1.22
N ALA A 33 -1.92 8.10 1.13
CA ALA A 33 -1.46 6.73 1.38
C ALA A 33 -1.81 6.27 2.79
N GLY A 34 -1.71 7.14 3.81
CA GLY A 34 -2.08 6.83 5.19
C GLY A 34 -3.56 6.51 5.37
N MET A 35 -4.44 7.25 4.69
CA MET A 35 -5.87 6.96 4.69
C MET A 35 -6.17 5.61 4.03
N LEU A 36 -5.54 5.33 2.89
CA LEU A 36 -5.71 4.06 2.17
C LEU A 36 -5.12 2.88 2.96
N ALA A 37 -3.94 3.06 3.54
CA ALA A 37 -3.25 2.09 4.39
C ALA A 37 -4.09 1.70 5.62
N ALA A 38 -4.87 2.63 6.19
CA ALA A 38 -5.79 2.31 7.28
C ALA A 38 -6.87 1.30 6.84
N GLY A 39 -7.41 1.49 5.63
CA GLY A 39 -8.37 0.55 5.02
C GLY A 39 -7.75 -0.81 4.73
N VAL A 40 -6.56 -0.83 4.13
CA VAL A 40 -5.80 -2.06 3.83
C VAL A 40 -5.44 -2.82 5.11
N GLY A 41 -4.95 -2.12 6.13
CA GLY A 41 -4.60 -2.69 7.43
C GLY A 41 -5.82 -3.29 8.12
N LYS A 42 -6.94 -2.57 8.15
CA LYS A 42 -8.22 -3.08 8.69
C LYS A 42 -8.67 -4.34 7.96
N ALA A 43 -8.66 -4.33 6.62
CA ALA A 43 -9.08 -5.47 5.81
C ALA A 43 -8.18 -6.70 6.05
N THR A 44 -6.89 -6.48 6.28
CA THR A 44 -5.92 -7.53 6.59
C THR A 44 -6.25 -8.23 7.92
N VAL A 45 -6.51 -7.46 8.98
CA VAL A 45 -6.72 -8.02 10.33
C VAL A 45 -8.14 -8.49 10.63
N ALA A 46 -9.14 -8.00 9.88
CA ALA A 46 -10.56 -8.22 10.16
C ALA A 46 -11.01 -9.70 10.18
N LYS A 47 -10.24 -10.60 9.55
CA LYS A 47 -10.51 -12.05 9.56
C LYS A 47 -10.14 -12.74 10.87
N VAL A 48 -9.27 -12.11 11.65
CA VAL A 48 -8.75 -12.64 12.91
C VAL A 48 -9.43 -11.96 14.09
N VAL A 49 -9.53 -10.64 14.04
CA VAL A 49 -10.09 -9.83 15.12
C VAL A 49 -10.89 -8.66 14.58
N ALA A 50 -12.07 -8.43 15.17
CA ALA A 50 -12.90 -7.30 14.82
C ALA A 50 -12.28 -6.01 15.36
N VAL A 51 -12.02 -5.04 14.48
CA VAL A 51 -11.59 -3.69 14.86
C VAL A 51 -12.81 -2.93 15.38
N THR A 52 -12.88 -2.67 16.68
CA THR A 52 -14.05 -2.07 17.36
C THR A 52 -13.83 -0.65 17.85
N GLY A 53 -12.58 -0.18 17.90
CA GLY A 53 -12.24 1.13 18.45
C GLY A 53 -11.34 1.98 17.57
N LYS A 54 -10.57 2.87 18.22
CA LYS A 54 -9.63 3.77 17.56
C LYS A 54 -8.59 2.99 16.77
N GLN A 55 -8.20 3.53 15.62
CA GLN A 55 -7.14 3.03 14.77
C GLN A 55 -6.13 4.16 14.47
N MET A 56 -4.88 3.80 14.29
CA MET A 56 -3.79 4.72 13.95
C MET A 56 -2.84 4.03 12.98
N VAL A 57 -2.46 4.74 11.92
CA VAL A 57 -1.44 4.32 10.97
C VAL A 57 -0.19 5.16 11.21
N ASN A 58 0.95 4.50 11.38
CA ASN A 58 2.27 5.13 11.40
C ASN A 58 3.05 4.65 10.19
N ILE A 59 3.22 5.51 9.20
CA ILE A 59 4.00 5.20 8.00
C ILE A 59 5.49 5.30 8.35
N SER A 60 6.26 4.28 7.98
CA SER A 60 7.72 4.24 8.11
C SER A 60 8.43 4.40 6.77
N ALA A 61 7.79 4.04 5.66
CA ALA A 61 8.25 4.30 4.31
C ALA A 61 7.05 4.45 3.38
N CYS A 62 7.13 5.37 2.42
CA CYS A 62 6.14 5.55 1.37
C CYS A 62 6.85 5.88 0.06
N ASP A 63 6.66 5.03 -0.93
CA ASP A 63 7.12 5.24 -2.29
C ASP A 63 5.92 5.23 -3.24
N PHE A 64 5.94 6.12 -4.23
CA PHE A 64 4.94 6.13 -5.30
C PHE A 64 5.61 5.81 -6.64
N ARG A 65 5.11 4.78 -7.33
CA ARG A 65 5.62 4.33 -8.62
C ARG A 65 4.49 3.87 -9.53
N ALA A 66 4.42 4.47 -10.73
CA ALA A 66 3.51 4.06 -11.79
C ALA A 66 2.05 3.88 -11.31
N GLY A 67 1.53 4.87 -10.57
CA GLY A 67 0.14 4.85 -10.07
C GLY A 67 -0.09 3.98 -8.83
N ASN A 68 0.95 3.39 -8.26
CA ASN A 68 0.86 2.52 -7.10
C ASN A 68 1.69 3.07 -5.95
N TYR A 69 1.15 2.94 -4.75
CA TYR A 69 1.85 3.13 -3.50
C TYR A 69 2.55 1.84 -3.09
N GLN A 70 3.74 1.97 -2.52
CA GLN A 70 4.39 0.95 -1.72
C GLN A 70 4.66 1.57 -0.35
N VAL A 71 4.03 1.03 0.69
CA VAL A 71 3.99 1.63 2.02
C VAL A 71 4.34 0.59 3.06
N ASP A 72 5.35 0.90 3.87
CA ASP A 72 5.61 0.20 5.10
C ASP A 72 4.99 1.00 6.23
N PHE A 73 4.12 0.37 7.02
CA PHE A 73 3.40 1.06 8.08
C PHE A 73 3.02 0.14 9.23
N LYS A 74 2.92 0.73 10.42
CA LYS A 74 2.35 0.10 11.60
C LYS A 74 0.87 0.48 11.71
N TYR A 75 -0.01 -0.52 11.67
CA TYR A 75 -1.43 -0.36 11.92
C TYR A 75 -1.73 -0.74 13.37
N ASN A 76 -2.02 0.26 14.20
CA ASN A 76 -2.41 0.11 15.60
C ASN A 76 -3.92 0.23 15.71
N PHE A 77 -4.58 -0.65 16.45
CA PHE A 77 -6.02 -0.60 16.60
C PHE A 77 -6.50 -1.19 17.92
N LEU A 78 -7.68 -0.77 18.37
CA LEU A 78 -8.37 -1.34 19.53
C LEU A 78 -9.39 -2.40 19.08
N ALA A 79 -9.38 -3.53 19.78
CA ALA A 79 -10.40 -4.57 19.72
C ALA A 79 -10.99 -4.83 21.12
N ALA A 80 -11.88 -5.82 21.22
CA ALA A 80 -12.66 -6.09 22.43
C ALA A 80 -11.80 -6.37 23.69
N ASP A 81 -10.62 -6.91 23.51
CA ASP A 81 -9.71 -7.39 24.56
C ASP A 81 -8.41 -6.57 24.67
N GLY A 82 -8.29 -5.47 23.92
CA GLY A 82 -7.25 -4.47 24.15
C GLY A 82 -6.63 -3.87 22.90
N LEU A 83 -5.37 -3.44 23.03
CA LEU A 83 -4.59 -2.84 21.96
C LEU A 83 -3.87 -3.89 21.12
N TYR A 84 -3.98 -3.73 19.82
CA TYR A 84 -3.37 -4.57 18.80
C TYR A 84 -2.49 -3.73 17.88
N TRP A 85 -1.49 -4.38 17.29
CA TRP A 85 -0.75 -3.78 16.19
C TRP A 85 -0.21 -4.84 15.24
N VAL A 86 -0.07 -4.46 13.98
CA VAL A 86 0.64 -5.19 12.94
C VAL A 86 1.55 -4.22 12.18
N GLU A 87 2.76 -4.65 11.86
CA GLU A 87 3.64 -3.98 10.90
C GLU A 87 3.42 -4.62 9.54
N LEU A 88 3.12 -3.80 8.54
CA LEU A 88 2.67 -4.21 7.22
C LEU A 88 3.59 -3.59 6.17
N SER A 89 3.95 -4.38 5.16
CA SER A 89 4.46 -3.87 3.89
C SER A 89 3.40 -4.09 2.84
N SER A 90 2.86 -3.02 2.27
CA SER A 90 1.72 -3.10 1.36
C SER A 90 1.99 -2.36 0.07
N LYS A 91 1.51 -2.94 -1.03
CA LYS A 91 1.46 -2.30 -2.33
C LYS A 91 0.00 -2.20 -2.79
N PHE A 92 -0.46 -1.02 -3.15
CA PHE A 92 -1.85 -0.79 -3.59
C PHE A 92 -1.92 0.38 -4.57
N ASP A 93 -2.98 0.44 -5.38
CA ASP A 93 -3.19 1.53 -6.35
C ASP A 93 -3.68 2.82 -5.66
N GLY A 94 -3.88 3.89 -6.44
CA GLY A 94 -4.37 5.19 -5.95
C GLY A 94 -5.76 5.19 -5.29
N THR A 95 -6.47 4.06 -5.30
CA THR A 95 -7.77 3.85 -4.64
C THR A 95 -7.68 2.91 -3.43
N GLY A 96 -6.50 2.38 -3.12
CA GLY A 96 -6.31 1.29 -2.15
C GLY A 96 -6.69 -0.08 -2.71
N GLY A 97 -7.02 -0.17 -4.00
CA GLY A 97 -7.34 -1.38 -4.72
C GLY A 97 -6.11 -2.22 -5.05
N GLY A 98 -6.35 -3.50 -5.40
CA GLY A 98 -5.29 -4.43 -5.78
C GLY A 98 -4.25 -4.69 -4.69
N ALA A 99 -4.60 -4.45 -3.42
CA ALA A 99 -3.66 -4.45 -2.33
C ALA A 99 -2.96 -5.82 -2.15
N ALA A 100 -1.65 -5.84 -2.35
CA ALA A 100 -0.78 -6.94 -1.98
C ALA A 100 -0.10 -6.57 -0.65
N THR A 101 -0.46 -7.27 0.42
CA THR A 101 -0.04 -6.94 1.79
C THR A 101 0.69 -8.10 2.42
N LYS A 102 1.84 -7.81 3.03
CA LYS A 102 2.63 -8.73 3.85
C LYS A 102 2.63 -8.24 5.29
N VAL A 103 2.37 -9.14 6.23
CA VAL A 103 2.59 -8.89 7.66
C VAL A 103 4.05 -9.16 7.98
N LEU A 104 4.74 -8.15 8.50
CA LEU A 104 6.15 -8.21 8.90
C LEU A 104 6.27 -8.65 10.36
N LYS A 105 5.46 -8.05 11.23
CA LYS A 105 5.39 -8.33 12.66
C LYS A 105 3.98 -8.08 13.18
N SER A 106 3.68 -8.68 14.32
CA SER A 106 2.40 -8.52 14.99
C SER A 106 2.60 -8.43 16.51
N SER A 107 1.64 -7.81 17.19
CA SER A 107 1.63 -7.76 18.64
C SER A 107 1.40 -9.15 19.25
N PRO A 108 1.83 -9.39 20.51
CA PRO A 108 1.50 -10.63 21.21
C PRO A 108 0.00 -10.92 21.27
N ASN A 109 -0.82 -9.88 21.46
CA ASN A 109 -2.29 -10.01 21.44
C ASN A 109 -2.79 -10.49 20.07
N MET A 110 -2.18 -10.00 18.99
CA MET A 110 -2.55 -10.44 17.65
C MET A 110 -2.19 -11.90 17.41
N ALA A 111 -1.01 -12.35 17.84
CA ALA A 111 -0.63 -13.76 17.74
C ALA A 111 -1.58 -14.68 18.53
N ALA A 112 -2.01 -14.27 19.72
CA ALA A 112 -3.01 -15.00 20.51
C ALA A 112 -4.39 -15.02 19.81
N ALA A 113 -4.79 -13.92 19.17
CA ALA A 113 -6.03 -13.85 18.40
C ALA A 113 -5.99 -14.74 17.15
N GLU A 114 -4.84 -14.80 16.45
CA GLU A 114 -4.61 -15.70 15.31
C GLU A 114 -4.79 -17.16 15.71
N GLU A 115 -4.18 -17.57 16.83
CA GLU A 115 -4.31 -18.92 17.39
C GLU A 115 -5.77 -19.23 17.75
N LYS A 116 -6.46 -18.32 18.44
CA LYS A 116 -7.87 -18.48 18.81
C LYS A 116 -8.80 -18.56 17.61
N ALA A 117 -8.51 -17.80 16.56
CA ALA A 117 -9.30 -17.80 15.32
C ALA A 117 -8.96 -18.99 14.41
N GLY A 118 -7.85 -19.69 14.65
CA GLY A 118 -7.33 -20.71 13.74
C GLY A 118 -6.89 -20.15 12.38
N VAL A 119 -6.58 -18.84 12.32
CA VAL A 119 -6.23 -18.11 11.09
C VAL A 119 -4.90 -17.41 11.30
N LYS A 120 -3.94 -17.67 10.41
CA LYS A 120 -2.65 -16.98 10.40
C LYS A 120 -2.64 -15.90 9.31
N LEU A 121 -2.22 -14.69 9.66
CA LEU A 121 -2.04 -13.62 8.69
C LEU A 121 -0.86 -13.92 7.76
N ALA A 122 -1.01 -13.53 6.50
CA ALA A 122 -0.04 -13.78 5.45
C ALA A 122 1.30 -13.06 5.76
N SER A 123 2.28 -13.87 6.16
CA SER A 123 3.66 -13.48 6.47
C SER A 123 4.57 -14.28 5.55
N ASN A 124 5.15 -13.63 4.52
CA ASN A 124 6.11 -14.25 3.58
C ASN A 124 7.40 -13.47 3.53
#